data_AF-A0A521FY60-F1
#
_entry.id   AF-A0A521FY60-F1
#
_cell.length_a   1.000
_cell.length_b   1.000
_cell.length_c   1.000
_cell.angle_alpha   90.00
_cell.angle_beta   90.00
_cell.angle_gamma   90.00
#
_symmetry.space_group_name_H-M   'P 1'
#
loop_
_entity.id
_entity.type
_entity.pdbx_description
1 polymer ?
#
loop_
_entity_poly.entity_id
_entity_poly.type
_entity_poly.pdbx_seq_one_letter_code
_entity_poly.pdbx_strand_id
1 'polypeptide(L)'
;METCRTSLIAFALLAALLSGCDSEVSRLQSENASLRQRLAEAGQRQAELEYMEQQAGIAAGCDWLVSLCPTSIVETGRQAQAQGFGGGHTLPFWIAFITKLLAMGTFLGGMGGMAIWLWIKIGYPEAEELAKAKALLQNADRQAKAAQQRAAQAEAKAVLLCEANWDAQVTLEELNRQIEASKQTLEAKTREIQATKLVQAALNAFD
;
A
#
# COMPACT_ATOMS: atom_id res chain seq x y z
N MET A 1 23.12 85.74 -58.13
CA MET A 1 24.13 84.72 -58.50
C MET A 1 24.65 83.91 -57.30
N GLU A 2 24.05 84.00 -56.11
CA GLU A 2 24.55 83.29 -54.91
C GLU A 2 23.83 81.95 -54.64
N THR A 3 22.59 81.79 -55.12
CA THR A 3 21.77 80.57 -54.96
C THR A 3 22.25 79.39 -55.82
N CYS A 4 22.94 79.66 -56.93
CA CYS A 4 23.49 78.61 -57.80
C CYS A 4 24.76 77.96 -57.20
N ARG A 5 25.58 78.74 -56.47
CA ARG A 5 26.83 78.25 -55.89
C ARG A 5 26.59 77.36 -54.67
N THR A 6 25.58 77.68 -53.86
CA THR A 6 25.22 76.87 -52.68
C THR A 6 24.60 75.52 -53.05
N SER A 7 23.83 75.45 -54.15
CA SER A 7 23.24 74.21 -54.65
C SER A 7 24.28 73.22 -55.20
N LEU A 8 25.28 73.71 -55.93
CA LEU A 8 26.39 72.87 -56.44
C LEU A 8 27.27 72.32 -55.31
N ILE A 9 27.54 73.11 -54.28
CA ILE A 9 28.33 72.66 -53.12
C ILE A 9 27.55 71.61 -52.31
N ALA A 10 26.23 71.78 -52.14
CA ALA A 10 25.38 70.81 -51.47
C ALA A 10 25.32 69.46 -52.21
N PHE A 11 25.23 69.47 -53.55
CA PHE A 11 25.25 68.25 -54.36
C PHE A 11 26.61 67.55 -54.32
N ALA A 12 27.71 68.30 -54.35
CA ALA A 12 29.06 67.73 -54.25
C ALA A 12 29.31 67.08 -52.87
N LEU A 13 28.83 67.70 -51.79
CA LEU A 13 28.91 67.13 -50.43
C LEU A 13 28.03 65.88 -50.28
N LEU A 14 26.82 65.86 -50.85
CA LEU A 14 25.97 64.67 -50.84
C LEU A 14 26.59 63.51 -51.64
N ALA A 15 27.18 63.79 -52.81
CA ALA A 15 27.86 62.76 -53.61
C ALA A 15 29.12 62.21 -52.93
N ALA A 16 29.88 63.05 -52.20
CA ALA A 16 31.02 62.63 -51.40
C ALA A 16 30.60 61.76 -50.19
N LEU A 17 29.48 62.09 -49.54
CA LEU A 17 28.94 61.30 -48.43
C LEU A 17 28.34 59.97 -48.87
N LEU A 18 27.68 59.92 -50.04
CA LEU A 18 27.11 58.69 -50.61
C LEU A 18 28.18 57.72 -51.15
N SER A 19 29.29 58.23 -51.70
CA SER A 19 30.40 57.40 -52.19
C SER A 19 31.27 56.81 -51.07
N GLY A 20 31.36 57.48 -49.91
CA GLY A 20 32.02 56.93 -48.72
C GLY A 20 31.24 55.78 -48.07
N CYS A 21 29.90 55.88 -48.06
CA CYS A 21 29.02 54.93 -47.39
C CYS A 21 28.98 53.54 -48.06
N ASP A 22 29.08 53.47 -49.39
CA ASP A 22 29.05 52.19 -50.13
C ASP A 22 30.31 51.33 -49.86
N SER A 23 31.45 51.99 -49.61
CA SER A 23 32.71 51.32 -49.28
C SER A 23 32.76 50.76 -47.85
N GLU A 24 32.15 51.46 -46.88
CA GLU A 24 32.06 50.97 -45.50
C GLU A 24 30.99 49.88 -45.35
N VAL A 25 29.86 50.00 -46.04
CA VAL A 25 28.79 48.98 -46.02
C VAL A 25 29.28 47.67 -46.64
N SER A 26 29.93 47.71 -47.80
CA SER A 26 30.51 46.51 -48.45
C SER A 26 31.61 45.87 -47.60
N ARG A 27 32.46 46.67 -46.94
CA ARG A 27 33.46 46.18 -45.99
C ARG A 27 32.82 45.50 -44.77
N LEU A 28 31.85 46.14 -44.11
CA LEU A 28 31.12 45.57 -42.97
C LEU A 28 30.35 44.30 -43.33
N GLN A 29 29.87 44.21 -44.57
CA GLN A 29 29.18 43.02 -45.09
C GLN A 29 30.17 41.86 -45.31
N SER A 30 31.37 42.15 -45.83
CA SER A 30 32.44 41.17 -45.98
C SER A 30 33.00 40.68 -44.63
N GLU A 31 33.17 41.59 -43.66
CA GLU A 31 33.59 41.25 -42.30
C GLU A 31 32.53 40.38 -41.61
N ASN A 32 31.23 40.72 -41.73
CA ASN A 32 30.15 39.87 -41.22
C ASN A 32 30.10 38.48 -41.88
N ALA A 33 30.32 38.38 -43.18
CA ALA A 33 30.37 37.10 -43.87
C ALA A 33 31.53 36.23 -43.36
N SER A 34 32.72 36.84 -43.19
CA SER A 34 33.90 36.15 -42.66
C SER A 34 33.73 35.71 -41.20
N LEU A 35 33.06 36.54 -40.38
CA LEU A 35 32.76 36.21 -38.98
C LEU A 35 31.75 35.07 -38.88
N ARG A 36 30.71 35.07 -39.73
CA ARG A 36 29.75 33.96 -39.82
C ARG A 36 30.42 32.66 -40.25
N GLN A 37 31.36 32.74 -41.20
CA GLN A 37 32.11 31.57 -41.63
C GLN A 37 33.01 31.01 -40.52
N ARG A 38 33.73 31.88 -39.79
CA ARG A 38 34.54 31.47 -38.62
C ARG A 38 33.69 30.86 -37.50
N LEU A 39 32.50 31.40 -37.26
CA LEU A 39 31.55 30.84 -36.28
C LEU A 39 31.04 29.46 -36.74
N ALA A 40 30.75 29.27 -38.02
CA ALA A 40 30.35 27.98 -38.56
C ALA A 40 31.47 26.94 -38.47
N GLU A 41 32.70 27.31 -38.83
CA GLU A 41 33.89 26.43 -38.71
C GLU A 41 34.19 26.09 -37.24
N ALA A 42 34.07 27.06 -36.33
CA ALA A 42 34.22 26.83 -34.89
C ALA A 42 33.13 25.88 -34.36
N GLY A 43 31.87 26.06 -34.78
CA GLY A 43 30.77 25.18 -34.41
C GLY A 43 30.95 23.75 -34.94
N GLN A 44 31.43 23.59 -36.17
CA GLN A 44 31.74 22.27 -36.74
C GLN A 44 32.85 21.56 -35.96
N ARG A 45 33.93 22.27 -35.61
CA ARG A 45 35.01 21.69 -34.79
C ARG A 45 34.53 21.31 -33.39
N GLN A 46 33.68 22.13 -32.76
CA GLN A 46 33.12 21.79 -31.45
C GLN A 46 32.23 20.54 -31.51
N ALA A 47 31.39 20.43 -32.54
CA ALA A 47 30.55 19.25 -32.74
C ALA A 47 31.38 17.99 -32.99
N GLU A 48 32.49 18.10 -33.73
CA GLU A 48 33.40 16.97 -33.96
C GLU A 48 34.09 16.51 -32.67
N LEU A 49 34.58 17.46 -31.85
CA LEU A 49 35.17 17.15 -30.55
C LEU A 49 34.16 16.51 -29.59
N GLU A 50 32.94 17.03 -29.54
CA GLU A 50 31.87 16.48 -28.69
C GLU A 50 31.46 15.08 -29.15
N TYR A 51 31.37 14.86 -30.45
CA TYR A 51 31.10 13.54 -31.01
C TYR A 51 32.19 12.52 -30.64
N MET A 52 33.46 12.89 -30.78
CA MET A 52 34.58 12.02 -30.39
C MET A 52 34.57 11.71 -28.90
N GLU A 53 34.27 12.69 -28.05
CA GLU A 53 34.15 12.50 -26.60
C GLU A 53 32.98 11.56 -26.26
N GLN A 54 31.82 11.73 -26.90
CA GLN A 54 30.67 10.83 -26.73
C GLN A 54 30.99 9.40 -27.17
N GLN A 55 31.67 9.21 -28.29
CA GLN A 55 32.09 7.90 -28.78
C GLN A 55 33.10 7.23 -27.82
N ALA A 56 34.08 8.00 -27.33
CA ALA A 56 35.00 7.54 -26.28
C ALA A 56 34.25 7.12 -25.00
N GLY A 57 33.19 7.86 -24.66
CA GLY A 57 32.29 7.55 -23.54
C GLY A 57 31.51 6.25 -23.70
N ILE A 58 30.99 5.98 -24.90
CA ILE A 58 30.32 4.73 -25.23
C ILE A 58 31.29 3.55 -25.12
N ALA A 59 32.49 3.68 -25.67
CA ALA A 59 33.54 2.66 -25.56
C ALA A 59 33.95 2.39 -24.12
N ALA A 60 34.18 3.45 -23.32
CA ALA A 60 34.51 3.33 -21.90
C ALA A 60 33.38 2.67 -21.09
N GLY A 61 32.12 3.07 -21.32
CA GLY A 61 30.96 2.48 -20.67
C GLY A 61 30.79 1.00 -21.00
N CYS A 62 31.01 0.63 -22.26
CA CYS A 62 31.01 -0.74 -22.73
C CYS A 62 32.10 -1.59 -22.06
N ASP A 63 33.36 -1.15 -22.13
CA ASP A 63 34.48 -1.88 -21.52
C ASP A 63 34.32 -2.05 -20.00
N TRP A 64 33.64 -1.11 -19.35
CA TRP A 64 33.36 -1.17 -17.92
C TRP A 64 32.16 -2.06 -17.55
N LEU A 65 31.09 -2.06 -18.35
CA LEU A 65 29.87 -2.82 -18.08
C LEU A 65 30.07 -4.30 -18.41
N VAL A 66 30.44 -4.61 -19.65
CA VAL A 66 30.70 -5.96 -20.16
C VAL A 66 31.57 -5.85 -21.43
N SER A 67 32.68 -6.57 -21.49
CA SER A 67 33.63 -6.62 -22.63
C SER A 67 33.07 -7.27 -23.92
N LEU A 68 31.74 -7.36 -24.06
CA LEU A 68 31.02 -8.01 -25.16
C LEU A 68 30.40 -7.02 -26.16
N CYS A 69 30.65 -5.71 -26.03
CA CYS A 69 30.14 -4.76 -27.02
C CYS A 69 30.73 -5.05 -28.41
N PRO A 70 29.89 -5.08 -29.46
CA PRO A 70 30.33 -5.39 -30.81
C PRO A 70 31.32 -4.34 -31.31
N THR A 71 32.41 -4.81 -31.93
CA THR A 71 33.53 -3.98 -32.39
C THR A 71 33.08 -2.83 -33.28
N SER A 72 32.05 -3.03 -34.10
CA SER A 72 31.49 -2.01 -35.00
C SER A 72 30.99 -0.74 -34.29
N ILE A 73 30.66 -0.80 -33.00
CA ILE A 73 30.15 0.35 -32.23
C ILE A 73 31.27 1.03 -31.44
N VAL A 74 32.20 0.25 -30.88
CA VAL A 74 33.23 0.76 -29.97
C VAL A 74 34.56 1.09 -30.65
N GLU A 75 34.77 0.68 -31.90
CA GLU A 75 36.03 0.92 -32.62
C GLU A 75 36.32 2.41 -32.80
N THR A 76 35.34 3.20 -33.23
CA THR A 76 35.47 4.66 -33.34
C THR A 76 35.73 5.30 -31.97
N GLY A 77 35.08 4.80 -30.91
CA GLY A 77 35.30 5.27 -29.56
C GLY A 77 36.68 4.94 -29.00
N ARG A 78 37.21 3.74 -29.28
CA ARG A 78 38.58 3.35 -28.91
C ARG A 78 39.63 4.12 -29.68
N GLN A 79 39.38 4.45 -30.95
CA GLN A 79 40.23 5.36 -31.72
C GLN A 79 40.22 6.77 -31.12
N ALA A 80 39.06 7.28 -30.71
CA ALA A 80 38.96 8.56 -30.00
C ALA A 80 39.71 8.52 -28.64
N GLN A 81 39.60 7.42 -27.88
CA GLN A 81 40.39 7.24 -26.66
C GLN A 81 41.90 7.23 -26.91
N ALA A 82 42.35 6.58 -27.99
CA ALA A 82 43.76 6.59 -28.39
C ALA A 82 44.24 8.01 -28.78
N GLN A 83 43.34 8.88 -29.21
CA GLN A 83 43.61 10.31 -29.48
C GLN A 83 43.56 11.19 -28.22
N GLY A 84 43.26 10.62 -27.05
CA GLY A 84 43.26 11.31 -25.76
C GLY A 84 41.89 11.71 -25.22
N PHE A 85 40.79 11.34 -25.89
CA PHE A 85 39.42 11.61 -25.41
C PHE A 85 39.04 10.62 -24.29
N GLY A 86 38.63 11.13 -23.13
CA GLY A 86 38.46 10.33 -21.92
C GLY A 86 37.07 9.71 -21.78
N GLY A 87 36.03 10.37 -22.29
CA GLY A 87 34.65 9.88 -22.27
C GLY A 87 33.99 9.81 -20.89
N GLY A 88 34.72 10.03 -19.79
CA GLY A 88 34.24 9.87 -18.41
C GLY A 88 33.18 10.89 -17.97
N HIS A 89 33.05 12.01 -18.68
CA HIS A 89 32.02 13.02 -18.43
C HIS A 89 30.73 12.79 -19.23
N THR A 90 30.72 11.77 -20.08
CA THR A 90 29.59 11.53 -20.97
C THR A 90 28.48 10.77 -20.26
N LEU A 91 27.26 11.11 -20.63
CA LEU A 91 26.04 10.46 -20.15
C LEU A 91 26.05 8.91 -20.32
N PRO A 92 26.48 8.32 -21.45
CA PRO A 92 26.55 6.86 -21.60
C PRO A 92 27.48 6.17 -20.59
N PHE A 93 28.61 6.76 -20.24
CA PHE A 93 29.51 6.22 -19.21
C PHE A 93 28.81 6.15 -17.84
N TRP A 94 28.10 7.19 -17.44
CA TRP A 94 27.37 7.22 -16.17
C TRP A 94 26.19 6.25 -16.11
N ILE A 95 25.46 6.05 -17.22
CA ILE A 95 24.40 5.04 -17.29
C ILE A 95 24.96 3.64 -17.05
N ALA A 96 26.06 3.30 -17.74
CA ALA A 96 26.76 2.05 -17.53
C ALA A 96 27.16 1.93 -16.04
N PHE A 97 27.79 2.98 -15.50
CA PHE A 97 28.24 3.05 -14.10
C PHE A 97 27.13 2.71 -13.08
N ILE A 98 26.01 3.42 -13.17
CA ILE A 98 24.87 3.26 -12.25
C ILE A 98 24.26 1.86 -12.39
N THR A 99 24.16 1.35 -13.61
CA THR A 99 23.53 0.04 -13.87
C THR A 99 24.29 -1.09 -13.16
N LYS A 100 25.62 -1.09 -13.18
CA LYS A 100 26.42 -2.12 -12.48
C LYS A 100 26.36 -1.97 -10.97
N LEU A 101 26.33 -0.73 -10.45
CA LEU A 101 26.15 -0.51 -9.01
C LEU A 101 24.80 -1.04 -8.53
N LEU A 102 23.75 -0.84 -9.32
CA LEU A 102 22.41 -1.33 -9.02
C LEU A 102 22.34 -2.87 -9.10
N ALA A 103 23.01 -3.47 -10.09
CA ALA A 103 23.15 -4.92 -10.20
C ALA A 103 23.94 -5.51 -9.01
N MET A 104 25.06 -4.91 -8.61
CA MET A 104 25.82 -5.35 -7.43
C MET A 104 25.03 -5.16 -6.13
N GLY A 105 24.33 -4.05 -5.99
CA GLY A 105 23.50 -3.76 -4.81
C GLY A 105 22.35 -4.74 -4.64
N THR A 106 21.67 -5.08 -5.75
CA THR A 106 20.60 -6.10 -5.73
C THR A 106 21.13 -7.50 -5.47
N PHE A 107 22.31 -7.85 -6.00
CA PHE A 107 22.94 -9.14 -5.75
C PHE A 107 23.38 -9.29 -4.29
N LEU A 108 24.07 -8.30 -3.73
CA LEU A 108 24.51 -8.30 -2.33
C LEU A 108 23.31 -8.22 -1.37
N GLY A 109 22.31 -7.38 -1.69
CA GLY A 109 21.08 -7.29 -0.92
C GLY A 109 20.27 -8.60 -0.96
N GLY A 110 20.20 -9.24 -2.12
CA GLY A 110 19.56 -10.56 -2.29
C GLY A 110 20.28 -11.66 -1.50
N MET A 111 21.61 -11.73 -1.58
CA MET A 111 22.39 -12.68 -0.79
C MET A 111 22.26 -12.44 0.72
N GLY A 112 22.31 -11.18 1.16
CA GLY A 112 22.14 -10.81 2.57
C GLY A 112 20.75 -11.16 3.09
N GLY A 113 19.69 -10.84 2.33
CA GLY A 113 18.32 -11.18 2.67
C GLY A 113 18.09 -12.69 2.74
N MET A 114 18.66 -13.45 1.79
CA MET A 114 18.59 -14.91 1.76
C MET A 114 19.31 -15.53 2.97
N ALA A 115 20.48 -15.01 3.33
CA ALA A 115 21.23 -15.46 4.50
C ALA A 115 20.46 -15.21 5.81
N ILE A 116 19.85 -14.02 5.99
CA ILE A 116 19.02 -13.70 7.16
C ILE A 116 17.80 -14.62 7.20
N TRP A 117 17.13 -14.83 6.07
CA TRP A 117 15.95 -15.71 6.00
C TRP A 117 16.31 -17.15 6.38
N LEU A 118 17.41 -17.68 5.86
CA LEU A 118 17.94 -19.00 6.23
C LEU A 118 18.32 -19.06 7.71
N TRP A 119 18.94 -18.00 8.24
CA TRP A 119 19.34 -17.93 9.65
C TRP A 119 18.14 -17.95 10.58
N ILE A 120 17.07 -17.22 10.27
CA ILE A 120 15.82 -17.25 11.03
C ILE A 120 15.15 -18.62 10.92
N LYS A 121 15.09 -19.20 9.72
CA LYS A 121 14.44 -20.48 9.47
C LYS A 121 15.16 -21.66 10.16
N ILE A 122 16.49 -21.64 10.19
CA ILE A 122 17.32 -22.67 10.81
C ILE A 122 17.48 -22.42 12.31
N GLY A 123 17.59 -21.15 12.74
CA GLY A 123 17.83 -20.75 14.13
C GLY A 123 16.61 -20.82 15.04
N TYR A 124 15.39 -20.83 14.48
CA TYR A 124 14.14 -20.91 15.26
C TYR A 124 13.30 -22.15 14.91
N PRO A 125 13.79 -23.39 15.16
CA PRO A 125 12.96 -24.59 15.06
C PRO A 125 11.82 -24.60 16.10
N GLU A 126 11.98 -23.84 17.19
CA GLU A 126 10.99 -23.71 18.27
C GLU A 126 9.68 -23.04 17.83
N ALA A 127 9.64 -22.38 16.67
CA ALA A 127 8.42 -21.79 16.13
C ALA A 127 7.32 -22.85 15.91
N GLU A 128 7.72 -24.08 15.56
CA GLU A 128 6.76 -25.18 15.35
C GLU A 128 6.24 -25.74 16.68
N GLU A 129 7.08 -25.79 17.71
CA GLU A 129 6.68 -26.18 19.06
C GLU A 129 5.77 -25.13 19.71
N LEU A 130 6.08 -23.85 19.52
CA LEU A 130 5.21 -22.73 19.91
C LEU A 130 3.85 -22.79 19.22
N ALA A 131 3.81 -23.16 17.94
CA ALA A 131 2.56 -23.35 17.22
C ALA A 131 1.73 -24.51 17.80
N LYS A 132 2.37 -25.64 18.11
CA LYS A 132 1.73 -26.80 18.77
C LYS A 132 1.23 -26.45 20.17
N ALA A 133 2.03 -25.77 20.98
CA ALA A 133 1.65 -25.30 22.30
C ALA A 133 0.46 -24.33 22.24
N LYS A 134 0.46 -23.40 21.29
CA LYS A 134 -0.65 -22.46 21.08
C LYS A 134 -1.93 -23.18 20.64
N ALA A 135 -1.82 -24.19 19.79
CA ALA A 135 -2.96 -25.01 19.38
C ALA A 135 -3.56 -25.79 20.57
N LEU A 136 -2.71 -26.34 21.44
CA LEU A 136 -3.17 -27.01 22.67
C LEU A 136 -3.87 -26.05 23.62
N LEU A 137 -3.32 -24.86 23.84
CA LEU A 137 -3.94 -23.80 24.65
C LEU A 137 -5.31 -23.37 24.09
N GLN A 138 -5.43 -23.19 22.78
CA GLN A 138 -6.71 -22.86 22.17
C GLN A 138 -7.75 -23.96 22.32
N ASN A 139 -7.34 -25.22 22.21
CA ASN A 139 -8.24 -26.35 22.44
C ASN A 139 -8.68 -26.42 23.91
N ALA A 140 -7.77 -26.19 24.86
CA ALA A 140 -8.11 -26.12 26.27
C ALA A 140 -9.08 -24.97 26.59
N ASP A 141 -8.88 -23.78 26.02
CA ASP A 141 -9.78 -22.63 26.21
C ASP A 141 -11.18 -22.90 25.66
N ARG A 142 -11.29 -23.54 24.48
CA ARG A 142 -12.60 -23.94 23.93
C ARG A 142 -13.29 -24.96 24.83
N GLN A 143 -12.56 -25.93 25.36
CA GLN A 143 -13.14 -26.92 26.28
C GLN A 143 -13.60 -26.27 27.59
N ALA A 144 -12.81 -25.35 28.15
CA ALA A 144 -13.17 -24.61 29.35
C ALA A 144 -14.45 -23.78 29.14
N LYS A 145 -14.55 -23.06 28.02
CA LYS A 145 -15.76 -22.29 27.67
C LYS A 145 -16.97 -23.18 27.46
N ALA A 146 -16.82 -24.31 26.77
CA ALA A 146 -17.91 -25.28 26.59
C ALA A 146 -18.36 -25.87 27.94
N ALA A 147 -17.44 -26.15 28.85
CA ALA A 147 -17.76 -26.63 30.20
C ALA A 147 -18.50 -25.56 31.03
N GLN A 148 -18.05 -24.30 30.98
CA GLN A 148 -18.73 -23.18 31.63
C GLN A 148 -20.15 -22.97 31.10
N GLN A 149 -20.35 -23.05 29.78
CA GLN A 149 -21.69 -22.96 29.19
C GLN A 149 -22.59 -24.09 29.64
N ARG A 150 -22.08 -25.32 29.75
CA ARG A 150 -22.85 -26.46 30.27
C ARG A 150 -23.20 -26.27 31.76
N ALA A 151 -22.28 -25.73 32.56
CA ALA A 151 -22.54 -25.42 33.97
C ALA A 151 -23.65 -24.35 34.09
N ALA A 152 -23.56 -23.25 33.34
CA ALA A 152 -24.58 -22.21 33.33
C ALA A 152 -25.96 -22.72 32.86
N GLN A 153 -25.99 -23.63 31.87
CA GLN A 153 -27.23 -24.28 31.44
C GLN A 153 -27.80 -25.22 32.51
N ALA A 154 -26.95 -25.92 33.26
CA ALA A 154 -27.38 -26.78 34.36
C ALA A 154 -27.96 -25.95 35.50
N GLU A 155 -27.33 -24.83 35.85
CA GLU A 155 -27.83 -23.88 36.85
C GLU A 155 -29.19 -23.29 36.44
N ALA A 156 -29.33 -22.85 35.19
CA ALA A 156 -30.61 -22.34 34.69
C ALA A 156 -31.72 -23.40 34.75
N LYS A 157 -31.42 -24.65 34.41
CA LYS A 157 -32.38 -25.76 34.54
C LYS A 157 -32.73 -26.05 35.99
N ALA A 158 -31.76 -25.99 36.90
CA ALA A 158 -32.00 -26.22 38.33
C ALA A 158 -32.95 -25.17 38.92
N VAL A 159 -32.79 -23.89 38.53
CA VAL A 159 -33.71 -22.82 38.94
C VAL A 159 -35.12 -23.06 38.43
N LEU A 160 -35.27 -23.40 37.14
CA LEU A 160 -36.59 -23.69 36.56
C LEU A 160 -37.29 -24.89 37.24
N LEU A 161 -36.53 -25.94 37.56
CA LEU A 161 -37.08 -27.10 38.27
C LEU A 161 -37.47 -26.75 39.71
N CYS A 162 -36.71 -25.87 40.38
CA CYS A 162 -37.05 -25.39 41.71
C CYS A 162 -38.36 -24.60 41.70
N GLU A 163 -38.55 -23.73 40.72
CA GLU A 163 -39.78 -22.95 40.54
C GLU A 163 -40.98 -23.84 40.24
N ALA A 164 -40.83 -24.81 39.32
CA ALA A 164 -41.89 -25.77 39.00
C ALA A 164 -42.26 -26.66 40.20
N ASN A 165 -41.28 -27.06 41.02
CA ASN A 165 -41.53 -27.84 42.22
C ASN A 165 -42.27 -27.01 43.29
N TRP A 166 -41.90 -25.74 43.44
CA TRP A 166 -42.61 -24.82 44.33
C TRP A 166 -44.07 -24.64 43.91
N ASP A 167 -44.33 -24.39 42.63
CA ASP A 167 -45.68 -24.23 42.08
C ASP A 167 -46.54 -25.51 42.26
N ALA A 168 -45.93 -26.67 42.03
CA ALA A 168 -46.58 -27.95 42.29
C ALA A 168 -46.95 -28.14 43.77
N GLN A 169 -46.09 -27.73 44.71
CA GLN A 169 -46.39 -27.80 46.14
C GLN A 169 -47.55 -26.87 46.53
N VAL A 170 -47.54 -25.62 46.07
CA VAL A 170 -48.63 -24.67 46.32
C VAL A 170 -49.95 -25.21 45.76
N THR A 171 -49.91 -25.78 44.57
CA THR A 171 -51.09 -26.41 43.94
C THR A 171 -51.61 -27.58 44.77
N LEU A 172 -50.73 -28.45 45.28
CA LEU A 172 -51.12 -29.56 46.14
C LEU A 172 -51.75 -29.10 47.46
N GLU A 173 -51.21 -28.05 48.08
CA GLU A 173 -51.78 -27.47 49.30
C GLU A 173 -53.18 -26.89 49.05
N GLU A 174 -53.36 -26.16 47.94
CA GLU A 174 -54.65 -25.60 47.56
C GLU A 174 -55.68 -26.69 47.25
N LEU A 175 -55.31 -27.73 46.50
CA LEU A 175 -56.20 -28.88 46.27
C LEU A 175 -56.59 -29.57 47.58
N ASN A 176 -55.63 -29.77 48.49
CA ASN A 176 -55.92 -30.39 49.78
C ASN A 176 -56.90 -29.55 50.60
N ARG A 177 -56.75 -28.22 50.57
CA ARG A 177 -57.69 -27.27 51.20
C ARG A 177 -59.09 -27.36 50.60
N GLN A 178 -59.21 -27.46 49.28
CA GLN A 178 -60.51 -27.61 48.60
C GLN A 178 -61.18 -28.95 48.91
N ILE A 179 -60.40 -30.04 49.00
CA ILE A 179 -60.90 -31.35 49.41
C ILE A 179 -61.45 -31.28 50.83
N GLU A 180 -60.74 -30.62 51.75
CA GLU A 180 -61.18 -30.50 53.14
C GLU A 180 -62.44 -29.65 53.28
N ALA A 181 -62.54 -28.53 52.54
CA ALA A 181 -63.76 -27.74 52.45
C ALA A 181 -64.94 -28.55 51.89
N SER A 182 -64.70 -29.33 50.83
CA SER A 182 -65.71 -30.20 50.22
C SER A 182 -66.18 -31.28 51.21
N LYS A 183 -65.27 -31.90 51.97
CA LYS A 183 -65.64 -32.85 53.03
C LYS A 183 -66.53 -32.21 54.09
N GLN A 184 -66.17 -31.02 54.59
CA GLN A 184 -66.97 -30.31 55.58
C GLN A 184 -68.38 -29.98 55.07
N THR A 185 -68.52 -29.59 53.80
CA THR A 185 -69.84 -29.35 53.20
C THR A 185 -70.65 -30.64 53.04
N LEU A 186 -70.01 -31.77 52.69
CA LEU A 186 -70.67 -33.07 52.64
C LEU A 186 -71.14 -33.52 54.03
N GLU A 187 -70.33 -33.33 55.07
CA GLU A 187 -70.72 -33.64 56.45
C GLU A 187 -71.87 -32.76 56.92
N ALA A 188 -71.83 -31.46 56.63
CA ALA A 188 -72.92 -30.53 56.96
C ALA A 188 -74.24 -30.96 56.28
N LYS A 189 -74.23 -31.25 54.97
CA LYS A 189 -75.40 -31.76 54.25
C LYS A 189 -75.88 -33.10 54.80
N THR A 190 -74.96 -33.98 55.22
CA THR A 190 -75.33 -35.27 55.82
C THR A 190 -76.06 -35.06 57.16
N ARG A 191 -75.62 -34.10 57.98
CA ARG A 191 -76.30 -33.73 59.23
C ARG A 191 -77.69 -33.13 58.97
N GLU A 192 -77.84 -32.27 57.96
CA GLU A 192 -79.15 -31.73 57.56
C GLU A 192 -80.12 -32.84 57.11
N ILE A 193 -79.64 -33.81 56.32
CA ILE A 193 -80.44 -34.96 55.90
C ILE A 193 -80.83 -35.83 57.11
N GLN A 194 -79.93 -36.04 58.07
CA GLN A 194 -80.26 -36.77 59.30
C GLN A 194 -81.29 -36.03 60.15
N ALA A 195 -81.15 -34.71 60.30
CA ALA A 195 -82.10 -33.89 61.05
C ALA A 195 -83.50 -33.92 60.42
N THR A 196 -83.60 -33.76 59.09
CA THR A 196 -84.88 -33.87 58.37
C THR A 196 -85.49 -35.26 58.46
N LYS A 197 -84.69 -36.34 58.41
CA LYS A 197 -85.18 -37.71 58.65
C LYS A 197 -85.75 -37.89 60.07
N LEU A 198 -85.10 -37.34 61.09
CA LEU A 198 -85.60 -37.41 62.47
C LEU A 198 -86.92 -36.65 62.64
N VAL A 199 -87.03 -35.46 62.02
CA VAL A 199 -88.28 -34.68 62.01
C VAL A 199 -89.40 -35.44 61.30
N GLN A 200 -89.11 -36.05 60.13
CA GLN A 200 -90.09 -36.87 59.41
C GLN A 200 -90.52 -38.10 60.20
N ALA A 201 -89.59 -38.78 60.87
CA ALA A 201 -89.89 -39.93 61.73
C ALA A 201 -90.77 -39.54 62.93
N ALA A 202 -90.52 -38.36 63.52
CA ALA A 202 -91.37 -37.83 64.59
C ALA A 202 -92.77 -37.49 64.08
N LEU A 203 -92.90 -36.83 62.92
CA LEU A 203 -94.20 -36.53 62.30
C LEU A 203 -95.01 -37.81 62.02
N ASN A 204 -94.39 -38.82 61.42
CA ASN A 204 -95.05 -40.10 61.13
C ASN A 204 -95.44 -40.92 62.39
N ALA A 205 -94.95 -40.56 63.58
CA ALA A 205 -95.32 -41.22 64.83
C ALA A 205 -96.53 -40.57 65.54
N PHE A 206 -96.97 -39.41 65.06
CA PHE A 206 -98.14 -38.69 65.59
C PHE A 206 -99.42 -38.91 64.78
N ASP A 207 -99.32 -39.40 63.53
CA ASP A 207 -100.43 -39.92 62.72
C ASP A 207 -100.71 -41.40 63.06
#